data_AF-A0A1Y1K6F1-F1
#
_entry.id   AF-A0A1Y1K6F1-F1
#
_cell.length_a   1.000
_cell.length_b   1.000
_cell.length_c   1.000
_cell.angle_alpha   90.00
_cell.angle_beta   90.00
_cell.angle_gamma   90.00
#
_symmetry.space_group_name_H-M   'P 1'
#
loop_
_entity.id
_entity.type
_entity.pdbx_description
1 polymer ?
#
loop_
_entity_poly.entity_id
_entity_poly.type
_entity_poly.pdbx_seq_one_letter_code
_entity_poly.pdbx_strand_id
1 'polypeptide(L)'
;APRGRGRPPKQAKSAENQKAQARTFYLRLKGLETGEGQIYPETEKGAIKFKDERMASFLGKASLPWEGESIPFTGRKISDQPSPKARGGEWEDYSHRAEGYARHRRWG
;
A
#
# COMPACT_ATOMS: atom_id res chain seq x y z
N ALA A 1 41.58 -17.19 48.29
CA ALA A 1 40.83 -17.12 47.02
C ALA A 1 40.28 -15.70 46.84
N PRO A 2 40.61 -14.96 45.77
CA PRO A 2 40.02 -13.64 45.57
C PRO A 2 38.71 -13.76 44.76
N ARG A 3 37.66 -13.10 45.26
CA ARG A 3 36.33 -13.04 44.66
C ARG A 3 36.38 -12.14 43.41
N GLY A 4 36.08 -12.71 42.24
CA GLY A 4 36.06 -12.00 40.96
C GLY A 4 35.01 -10.89 40.95
N ARG A 5 35.41 -9.69 40.52
CA ARG A 5 34.52 -8.54 40.30
C ARG A 5 33.59 -8.86 39.12
N GLY A 6 32.30 -8.98 39.40
CA GLY A 6 31.26 -9.22 38.40
C GLY A 6 31.19 -8.09 37.37
N ARG A 7 30.93 -8.48 36.12
CA ARG A 7 30.70 -7.60 34.96
C ARG A 7 29.60 -6.58 35.28
N PRO A 8 29.77 -5.28 34.98
CA PRO A 8 28.73 -4.29 35.19
C PRO A 8 27.48 -4.64 34.36
N PRO A 9 26.27 -4.38 34.88
CA PRO A 9 25.03 -4.71 34.19
C PRO A 9 24.96 -3.94 32.87
N LYS A 10 24.73 -4.69 31.79
CA LYS A 10 24.52 -4.14 30.45
C LYS A 10 23.24 -3.30 30.49
N GLN A 11 23.35 -1.99 30.40
CA GLN A 11 22.19 -1.10 30.31
C GLN A 11 21.31 -1.56 29.15
N ALA A 12 20.06 -1.93 29.48
CA ALA A 12 19.05 -2.21 28.48
C ALA A 12 18.80 -0.92 27.69
N LYS A 13 18.88 -0.99 26.36
CA LYS A 13 18.51 0.13 25.50
C LYS A 13 17.05 0.46 25.78
N SER A 14 16.79 1.63 26.35
CA SER A 14 15.45 2.19 26.47
C SER A 14 14.78 2.20 25.09
N ALA A 15 13.50 1.82 25.04
CA ALA A 15 12.69 1.74 23.82
C ALA A 15 12.62 3.07 23.04
N GLU A 16 13.03 4.16 23.67
CA GLU A 16 13.09 5.52 23.13
C GLU A 16 14.12 5.71 21.99
N ASN A 17 15.05 4.78 21.80
CA ASN A 17 16.09 4.85 20.76
C ASN A 17 15.90 3.88 19.59
N GLN A 18 14.77 3.17 19.52
CA GLN A 18 14.38 2.48 18.29
C GLN A 18 13.79 3.53 17.35
N LYS A 19 14.63 4.10 16.45
CA LYS A 19 14.14 4.88 15.31
C LYS A 19 13.06 4.06 14.61
N ALA A 20 11.81 4.51 14.69
CA ALA A 20 10.68 3.87 14.04
C ALA A 20 11.04 3.55 12.60
N GLN A 21 11.13 2.27 12.27
CA GLN A 21 11.60 1.85 10.96
C GLN A 21 10.47 2.01 9.95
N ALA A 22 10.65 2.92 8.99
CA ALA A 22 9.73 3.09 7.87
C ALA A 22 9.56 1.75 7.13
N ARG A 23 8.31 1.29 6.97
CA ARG A 23 8.00 0.04 6.25
C ARG A 23 7.55 0.33 4.83
N THR A 24 8.09 -0.43 3.88
CA THR A 24 7.72 -0.37 2.47
C THR A 24 6.92 -1.62 2.10
N PHE A 25 5.80 -1.43 1.42
CA PHE A 25 4.99 -2.51 0.86
C PHE A 25 4.92 -2.35 -0.65
N TYR A 26 5.02 -3.47 -1.37
CA TYR A 26 4.86 -3.51 -2.82
C TYR A 26 3.41 -3.82 -3.16
N LEU A 27 2.89 -3.16 -4.19
CA LEU A 27 1.50 -3.25 -4.62
C LEU A 27 1.42 -3.80 -6.06
N ARG A 28 0.33 -4.50 -6.33
CA ARG A 28 -0.17 -4.77 -7.67
C ARG A 28 -1.52 -4.07 -7.82
N LEU A 29 -1.70 -3.36 -8.92
CA LEU A 29 -2.83 -2.46 -9.15
C LEU A 29 -3.48 -2.81 -10.49
N LYS A 30 -4.80 -2.75 -10.52
CA LYS A 30 -5.62 -2.71 -11.72
C LYS A 30 -6.57 -1.54 -11.62
N GLY A 31 -7.03 -1.03 -12.75
CA GLY A 31 -7.73 0.23 -12.80
C GLY A 31 -9.19 0.13 -13.22
N LEU A 32 -10.01 0.99 -12.63
CA LEU A 32 -11.30 1.41 -13.18
C LEU A 32 -11.32 2.93 -13.12
N GLU A 33 -11.31 3.53 -14.30
CA GLU A 33 -11.52 4.97 -14.46
C GLU A 33 -13.00 5.28 -14.20
N THR A 34 -13.27 6.37 -13.48
CA THR A 34 -14.58 6.64 -12.86
C THR A 34 -15.53 7.50 -13.70
N GLY A 35 -15.06 8.08 -14.80
CA GLY A 35 -15.85 8.91 -15.72
C GLY A 35 -16.55 8.07 -16.78
N GLU A 36 -15.81 7.37 -17.64
CA GLU A 36 -16.33 6.51 -18.70
C GLU A 36 -16.45 5.04 -18.27
N GLY A 37 -15.93 4.68 -17.08
CA GLY A 37 -15.93 3.31 -16.61
C GLY A 37 -14.92 2.44 -17.37
N GLN A 38 -13.87 3.04 -17.92
CA GLN A 38 -12.82 2.29 -18.63
C GLN A 38 -12.07 1.41 -17.61
N ILE A 39 -12.02 0.10 -17.91
CA ILE A 39 -11.27 -0.87 -17.11
C ILE A 39 -9.87 -0.97 -17.71
N TYR A 40 -8.87 -0.97 -16.85
CA TYR A 40 -7.48 -1.21 -17.21
C TYR A 40 -7.06 -2.54 -16.59
N PRO A 41 -7.14 -3.64 -17.38
CA PRO A 41 -6.96 -4.99 -16.86
C PRO A 41 -5.48 -5.37 -16.65
N GLU A 42 -4.57 -4.64 -17.30
CA GLU A 42 -3.14 -4.82 -17.13
C GLU A 42 -2.70 -4.48 -15.71
N THR A 43 -1.83 -5.33 -15.17
CA THR A 43 -1.41 -5.20 -13.77
C THR A 43 -0.20 -4.29 -13.66
N GLU A 44 -0.39 -3.15 -13.00
CA GLU A 44 0.65 -2.20 -12.70
C GLU A 44 1.33 -2.50 -11.35
N LYS A 45 2.62 -2.19 -11.27
CA LYS A 45 3.41 -2.33 -10.04
C LYS A 45 3.50 -0.98 -9.33
N GLY A 46 3.45 -1.02 -8.00
CA GLY A 46 3.64 0.15 -7.17
C GLY A 46 4.29 -0.18 -5.84
N ALA A 47 4.49 0.86 -5.04
CA ALA A 47 4.91 0.71 -3.67
C ALA A 47 4.30 1.80 -2.80
N ILE A 48 4.04 1.48 -1.53
CA ILE A 48 3.73 2.45 -0.49
C ILE A 48 4.80 2.39 0.59
N LYS A 49 5.25 3.56 1.02
CA LYS A 49 6.20 3.72 2.12
C LYS A 49 5.51 4.45 3.27
N PHE A 50 5.35 3.76 4.38
CA PHE A 50 4.84 4.37 5.60
C PHE A 50 5.88 5.26 6.24
N LYS A 51 5.43 6.36 6.85
CA LYS A 51 6.32 7.33 7.50
C LYS A 51 6.96 6.77 8.77
N ASP A 52 6.25 5.89 9.47
CA ASP A 52 6.65 5.31 10.75
C ASP A 52 5.99 3.93 10.97
N GLU A 53 6.26 3.32 12.13
CA GLU A 53 5.72 2.02 12.52
C GLU A 53 4.24 2.04 12.88
N ARG A 54 3.64 3.22 13.11
CA ARG A 54 2.21 3.35 13.40
C ARG A 54 1.37 3.13 12.14
N MET A 55 1.99 3.17 10.96
CA MET A 55 1.33 2.96 9.67
C MET A 55 0.13 3.89 9.45
N ALA A 56 0.14 5.08 10.05
CA ALA A 56 -0.98 6.00 9.99
C ALA A 56 -1.01 6.80 8.68
N SER A 57 0.13 6.97 8.02
CA SER A 57 0.20 7.66 6.72
C SER A 57 1.34 7.11 5.86
N PHE A 58 1.15 7.18 4.54
CA PHE A 58 2.13 6.71 3.56
C PHE A 58 2.28 7.66 2.37
N LEU A 59 3.43 7.53 1.71
CA LEU A 59 3.67 8.02 0.36
C LEU A 59 3.72 6.81 -0.59
N GLY A 60 2.82 6.79 -1.57
CA GLY A 60 2.73 5.81 -2.62
C GLY A 60 3.34 6.31 -3.92
N LYS A 61 3.82 5.36 -4.73
CA LYS A 61 4.19 5.57 -6.13
C LYS A 61 3.66 4.40 -6.96
N ALA A 62 2.99 4.71 -8.06
CA ALA A 62 2.51 3.71 -9.01
C ALA A 62 2.37 4.35 -10.39
N SER A 63 2.41 3.53 -11.43
CA SER A 63 1.97 3.93 -12.76
C SER A 63 0.46 3.74 -12.85
N LEU A 64 -0.23 4.75 -13.36
CA LEU A 64 -1.66 4.74 -13.62
C LEU A 64 -1.88 5.01 -15.11
N PRO A 65 -2.49 4.10 -15.88
CA PRO A 65 -2.61 4.25 -17.33
C PRO A 65 -3.28 5.54 -17.81
N TRP A 66 -4.12 6.17 -16.99
CA TRP A 66 -4.82 7.42 -17.30
C TRP A 66 -4.13 8.68 -16.75
N GLU A 67 -3.24 8.54 -15.77
CA GLU A 67 -2.62 9.69 -15.08
C GLU A 67 -1.13 9.86 -15.44
N GLY A 68 -0.45 8.76 -15.80
CA GLY A 68 0.96 8.72 -16.16
C GLY A 68 1.78 7.74 -15.31
N GLU A 69 3.11 7.81 -15.49
CA GLU A 69 4.06 6.90 -14.84
C GLU A 69 4.54 7.42 -13.49
N SER A 70 4.73 6.52 -12.52
CA SER A 70 5.38 6.81 -11.22
C SER A 70 4.75 7.99 -10.45
N ILE A 71 3.43 8.14 -10.56
CA ILE A 71 2.68 9.25 -9.95
C ILE A 71 2.71 9.09 -8.41
N PRO A 72 3.13 10.14 -7.67
CA PRO A 72 3.09 10.13 -6.23
C PRO A 72 1.65 10.30 -5.73
N PHE A 73 1.25 9.48 -4.77
CA PHE A 73 -0.02 9.65 -4.07
C PHE A 73 0.20 9.51 -2.57
N THR A 74 -0.69 10.09 -1.76
CA THR A 74 -0.59 9.98 -0.29
C THR A 74 -1.88 9.39 0.27
N GLY A 75 -1.77 8.71 1.40
CA GLY A 75 -2.91 8.15 2.09
C GLY A 75 -2.76 8.27 3.60
N ARG A 76 -3.90 8.34 4.28
CA ARG A 76 -3.98 8.31 5.75
C ARG A 76 -4.92 7.19 6.17
N LYS A 77 -4.51 6.39 7.15
CA LYS A 77 -5.35 5.41 7.82
C LYS A 77 -6.46 6.15 8.56
N ILE A 78 -7.70 5.70 8.37
CA ILE A 78 -8.89 6.28 9.01
C ILE A 78 -9.48 5.37 10.09
N SER A 79 -9.16 4.07 10.05
CA SER A 79 -9.65 3.06 10.99
C SER A 79 -8.69 1.88 11.04
N ASP A 80 -8.57 1.24 12.21
CA ASP A 80 -7.90 -0.05 12.39
C ASP A 80 -8.82 -1.23 12.06
N GLN A 81 -10.14 -0.99 11.97
CA GLN A 81 -11.10 -2.00 11.58
C GLN A 81 -11.10 -2.20 10.05
N PRO A 82 -11.14 -3.45 9.57
CA PRO A 82 -11.36 -3.73 8.15
C PRO A 82 -12.62 -3.02 7.65
N SER A 83 -12.57 -2.50 6.42
CA SER A 83 -13.76 -1.92 5.80
C SER A 83 -14.81 -3.02 5.62
N PRO A 84 -16.05 -2.84 6.13
CA PRO A 84 -17.11 -3.85 6.04
C PRO A 84 -17.58 -4.12 4.60
N LYS A 85 -17.18 -3.27 3.65
CA LYS A 85 -17.28 -3.50 2.21
C LYS A 85 -15.91 -3.20 1.60
N ALA A 86 -15.32 -4.14 0.87
CA ALA A 86 -14.33 -3.76 -0.12
C ALA A 86 -15.04 -2.77 -1.06
N ARG A 87 -14.64 -1.49 -1.03
CA ARG A 87 -15.23 -0.49 -1.94
C ARG A 87 -14.77 -0.71 -3.37
N GLY A 88 -13.69 -1.47 -3.57
CA GLY A 88 -13.33 -2.06 -4.86
C GLY A 88 -14.06 -3.38 -5.03
N GLY A 89 -14.46 -3.68 -6.26
CA GLY A 89 -14.96 -5.00 -6.63
C GLY A 89 -13.90 -6.08 -6.44
N GLU A 90 -14.23 -7.29 -6.85
CA GLU A 90 -13.28 -8.40 -6.85
C GLU A 90 -12.18 -8.15 -7.89
N TRP A 91 -11.03 -8.80 -7.73
CA TRP A 91 -9.90 -8.62 -8.65
C TRP A 91 -10.25 -8.97 -10.11
N GLU A 92 -11.17 -9.91 -10.27
CA GLU A 92 -11.72 -10.41 -11.53
C GLU A 92 -12.63 -9.40 -12.23
N ASP A 93 -13.22 -8.45 -11.48
CA ASP A 93 -14.03 -7.35 -12.03
C ASP A 93 -13.18 -6.38 -12.87
N TYR A 94 -11.86 -6.48 -12.74
CA TYR A 94 -10.88 -5.70 -13.50
C TYR A 94 -10.08 -6.60 -14.47
N SER A 95 -10.74 -7.58 -15.10
CA SER A 95 -10.12 -8.50 -16.07
C SER A 95 -10.34 -8.05 -17.52
N HIS A 96 -9.58 -8.58 -18.48
CA HIS A 96 -9.84 -8.36 -19.91
C HIS A 96 -11.27 -8.75 -20.32
N ARG A 97 -11.82 -9.78 -19.66
CA ARG A 97 -13.21 -10.17 -19.88
C ARG A 97 -14.17 -9.05 -19.44
N ALA A 98 -13.96 -8.49 -18.25
CA ALA A 98 -14.75 -7.38 -17.73
C ALA A 98 -14.58 -6.11 -18.59
N GLU A 99 -13.35 -5.80 -19.01
CA GLU A 99 -13.06 -4.72 -19.95
C GLU A 99 -13.83 -4.89 -21.27
N GLY A 100 -13.83 -6.09 -21.84
CA GLY A 100 -14.56 -6.39 -23.08
C GLY A 100 -16.06 -6.11 -22.95
N TYR A 101 -16.67 -6.53 -21.84
CA TYR A 101 -18.07 -6.21 -21.55
C TYR A 101 -18.29 -4.70 -21.37
N ALA A 102 -17.43 -4.02 -20.61
CA ALA A 102 -17.55 -2.57 -20.38
C ALA A 102 -17.42 -1.78 -21.68
N ARG A 103 -16.48 -2.17 -22.56
CA ARG A 103 -16.28 -1.57 -23.88
C ARG A 103 -17.50 -1.77 -24.78
N HIS A 104 -18.06 -2.98 -24.82
CA HIS A 104 -19.26 -3.24 -25.63
C HIS A 104 -20.45 -2.40 -25.17
N ARG A 105 -20.63 -2.21 -23.86
CA ARG A 105 -21.71 -1.36 -23.33
C ARG A 105 -21.54 0.14 -23.60
N ARG A 106 -20.31 0.62 -23.83
CA ARG A 106 -20.04 2.03 -24.15
C ARG A 106 -20.28 2.37 -25.62
N TRP A 107 -19.97 1.44 -26.53
CA TRP A 107 -19.84 1.72 -27.97
C TRP A 107 -20.67 0.78 -28.87
N GLY A 108 -21.51 -0.07 -28.27
CA GLY A 108 -22.38 -1.02 -28.95
C GLY A 108 -23.85 -0.63 -28.87
#